data_AF-A0A1Q3CYG2-F1
#
_entry.id   AF-A0A1Q3CYG2-F1
#
_cell.length_a   1.000
_cell.length_b   1.000
_cell.length_c   1.000
_cell.angle_alpha   90.00
_cell.angle_beta   90.00
_cell.angle_gamma   90.00
#
_symmetry.space_group_name_H-M   'P 1'
#
loop_
_entity.id
_entity.type
_entity.pdbx_description
1 polymer ?
#
loop_
_entity_poly.entity_id
_entity_poly.type
_entity_poly.pdbx_seq_one_letter_code
_entity_poly.pdbx_strand_id
1 'polypeptide(L)'
;PRLVKLFYANLEKTTTCVAKSFVLDEPVQITPKIIAETLGIPCSGITHFNDIGKSDALKICLERSHFNHIMTVTSSHLPIVTRILLLIVTNTLLPREGSHTLPSECDRKLVACIKNGTLVNLPYVIINHMLSKPNHIPYHMLISRILAFLNIDI
;
A
#
# COMPACT_ATOMS: atom_id res chain seq x y z
N PRO A 1 0.50 -2.55 -20.64
CA PRO A 1 1.79 -1.95 -20.20
C PRO A 1 1.99 -0.47 -20.56
N ARG A 2 1.70 -0.07 -21.81
CA ARG A 2 1.89 1.32 -22.28
C ARG A 2 1.01 2.33 -21.54
N LEU A 3 -0.28 2.03 -21.38
CA LEU A 3 -1.23 2.93 -20.69
C LEU A 3 -0.87 3.15 -19.21
N VAL A 4 -0.43 2.10 -18.52
CA VAL A 4 0.05 2.22 -17.13
C VAL A 4 1.26 3.15 -17.05
N LYS A 5 2.22 3.04 -17.98
CA LYS A 5 3.37 3.95 -18.01
C LYS A 5 2.95 5.40 -18.27
N LEU A 6 1.99 5.64 -19.16
CA LEU A 6 1.42 6.97 -19.40
C LEU A 6 0.74 7.53 -18.14
N PHE A 7 -0.04 6.69 -17.46
CA PHE A 7 -0.69 7.06 -16.21
C PHE A 7 0.33 7.54 -15.16
N TYR A 8 1.42 6.82 -14.95
CA TYR A 8 2.45 7.23 -13.99
C TYR A 8 3.27 8.43 -14.47
N ALA A 9 3.56 8.54 -15.77
CA ALA A 9 4.29 9.67 -16.34
C ALA A 9 3.54 11.01 -16.16
N ASN A 10 2.21 10.96 -16.18
CA ASN A 10 1.33 12.13 -16.06
C ASN A 10 0.68 12.25 -14.67
N LEU A 11 1.13 11.48 -13.68
CA LEU A 11 0.56 11.49 -12.33
C LEU A 11 0.81 12.85 -11.66
N GLU A 12 -0.27 13.55 -11.33
CA GLU A 12 -0.20 14.85 -10.66
C GLU A 12 0.23 14.71 -9.20
N LYS A 13 0.98 15.70 -8.72
CA LYS A 13 1.26 15.86 -7.29
C LYS A 13 0.04 16.47 -6.62
N THR A 14 -0.64 15.70 -5.78
CA THR A 14 -1.81 16.14 -5.02
C THR A 14 -1.57 16.00 -3.52
N THR A 15 -2.22 16.85 -2.72
CA THR A 15 -2.24 16.73 -1.26
C THR A 15 -3.46 15.95 -0.76
N THR A 16 -4.39 15.63 -1.66
CA THR A 16 -5.61 14.86 -1.38
C THR A 16 -5.39 13.40 -1.77
N CYS A 17 -6.12 12.47 -1.12
CA CYS A 17 -6.07 11.04 -1.42
C CYS A 17 -6.84 10.70 -2.71
N VAL A 18 -6.45 11.33 -3.81
CA VAL A 18 -6.98 11.11 -5.16
C VAL A 18 -5.80 11.17 -6.13
N ALA A 19 -5.61 10.09 -6.89
CA ALA A 19 -4.60 10.04 -7.93
C ALA A 19 -5.19 10.58 -9.23
N LYS A 20 -4.67 11.71 -9.70
CA LYS A 20 -5.09 12.36 -10.95
C LYS A 20 -4.00 12.19 -12.00
N SER A 21 -4.37 11.85 -13.21
CA SER A 21 -3.47 11.65 -14.33
C SER A 21 -4.20 11.89 -15.65
N PHE A 22 -3.46 11.75 -16.75
CA PHE A 22 -3.96 11.93 -18.10
C PHE A 22 -3.44 10.79 -18.99
N VAL A 23 -4.34 10.07 -19.64
CA VAL A 23 -4.02 8.87 -20.45
C VAL A 23 -4.78 8.95 -21.76
N LEU A 24 -4.08 8.95 -22.90
CA LEU A 24 -4.69 9.04 -24.25
C LEU A 24 -5.65 10.22 -24.41
N ASP A 25 -5.24 11.40 -23.93
CA ASP A 25 -6.06 12.61 -23.95
C ASP A 25 -7.32 12.59 -23.06
N GLU A 26 -7.48 11.55 -22.22
CA GLU A 26 -8.56 11.42 -21.25
C GLU A 26 -8.07 11.68 -19.82
N PRO A 27 -8.76 12.54 -19.04
CA PRO A 27 -8.44 12.74 -17.63
C PRO A 27 -8.86 11.53 -16.79
N VAL A 28 -7.89 10.96 -16.07
CA VAL A 28 -8.09 9.82 -15.18
C VAL A 28 -8.05 10.28 -13.74
N GLN A 29 -9.10 9.98 -12.98
CA GLN A 29 -9.13 10.20 -11.53
C GLN A 29 -9.39 8.88 -10.82
N ILE A 30 -8.44 8.43 -10.02
CA ILE A 30 -8.56 7.23 -9.20
C ILE A 30 -8.80 7.65 -7.76
N THR A 31 -9.98 7.33 -7.26
CA THR A 31 -10.40 7.52 -5.86
C THR A 31 -10.39 6.18 -5.11
N PRO A 32 -10.39 6.18 -3.76
CA PRO A 32 -10.48 4.94 -3.00
C PRO A 32 -11.71 4.11 -3.37
N LYS A 33 -12.82 4.79 -3.71
CA LYS A 33 -14.06 4.15 -4.16
C LYS A 33 -13.88 3.38 -5.48
N ILE A 34 -13.19 3.96 -6.46
CA ILE A 34 -12.93 3.28 -7.74
C ILE A 34 -12.10 2.01 -7.54
N ILE A 35 -11.08 2.06 -6.67
CA ILE A 35 -10.28 0.87 -6.33
C ILE A 35 -11.14 -0.18 -5.65
N ALA A 36 -11.98 0.22 -4.69
CA ALA A 36 -12.88 -0.67 -3.98
C ALA A 36 -13.85 -1.38 -4.93
N GLU A 37 -14.48 -0.64 -5.84
CA GLU A 37 -15.37 -1.18 -6.87
C GLU A 37 -14.64 -2.11 -7.83
N THR A 38 -13.45 -1.72 -8.30
CA THR A 38 -12.64 -2.53 -9.22
C THR A 38 -12.19 -3.86 -8.60
N LEU A 39 -11.89 -3.86 -7.30
CA LEU A 39 -11.42 -5.03 -6.56
C LEU A 39 -12.52 -5.84 -5.87
N GLY A 40 -13.74 -5.28 -5.75
CA GLY A 40 -14.84 -5.90 -5.01
C GLY A 40 -14.57 -5.98 -3.50
N ILE A 41 -13.90 -4.98 -2.92
CA ILE A 41 -13.53 -4.94 -1.50
C ILE A 41 -14.16 -3.75 -0.77
N PRO A 42 -14.32 -3.79 0.56
CA PRO A 42 -14.81 -2.65 1.34
C PRO A 42 -13.87 -1.43 1.26
N CYS A 43 -14.46 -0.24 1.24
CA CYS A 43 -13.76 1.05 1.36
C CYS A 43 -13.94 1.66 2.77
N SER A 44 -13.76 0.84 3.80
CA SER A 44 -14.03 1.19 5.21
C SER A 44 -12.88 0.76 6.13
N GLY A 45 -12.86 1.27 7.36
CA GLY A 45 -11.81 1.01 8.34
C GLY A 45 -10.83 2.17 8.48
N ILE A 46 -9.76 1.97 9.24
CA ILE A 46 -8.78 3.03 9.49
C ILE A 46 -8.02 3.38 8.21
N THR A 47 -7.79 4.68 8.02
CA THR A 47 -7.12 5.25 6.84
C THR A 47 -5.68 5.68 7.14
N HIS A 48 -5.41 5.96 8.42
CA HIS A 48 -4.11 6.36 8.93
C HIS A 48 -3.68 5.40 10.03
N PHE A 49 -2.37 5.19 10.17
CA PHE A 49 -1.79 4.34 11.20
C PHE A 49 -1.21 5.17 12.36
N ASN A 50 -1.68 6.39 12.56
CA ASN A 50 -1.14 7.30 13.57
C ASN A 50 -1.44 6.81 14.99
N ASP A 51 -2.60 6.20 15.18
CA ASP A 51 -3.04 5.64 16.47
C ASP A 51 -2.27 4.37 16.85
N ILE A 52 -1.54 3.77 15.90
CA ILE A 52 -0.71 2.60 16.13
C ILE A 52 0.71 3.09 16.39
N GLY A 53 1.12 3.03 17.66
CA GLY A 53 2.49 3.36 18.06
C GLY A 53 3.50 2.48 17.33
N LYS A 54 4.63 3.06 16.92
CA LYS A 54 5.73 2.32 16.28
C LYS A 54 6.20 1.14 17.14
N SER A 55 6.29 1.35 18.45
CA SER A 55 6.67 0.27 19.37
C SER A 55 5.61 -0.81 19.48
N ASP A 56 4.32 -0.45 19.43
CA ASP A 56 3.23 -1.42 19.57
C ASP A 56 3.11 -2.29 18.33
N ALA A 57 3.25 -1.70 17.14
CA ALA A 57 3.35 -2.46 15.89
C ALA A 57 4.51 -3.46 15.93
N LEU A 58 5.67 -3.06 16.49
CA LEU A 58 6.82 -3.96 16.65
C LEU A 58 6.56 -5.08 17.66
N LYS A 59 5.94 -4.79 18.81
CA LYS A 59 5.55 -5.82 19.80
C LYS A 59 4.65 -6.87 19.16
N ILE A 60 3.64 -6.42 18.42
CA ILE A 60 2.69 -7.29 17.70
C ILE A 60 3.41 -8.12 16.64
N CYS A 61 4.26 -7.49 15.81
CA CYS A 61 4.98 -8.20 14.75
C CYS A 61 5.96 -9.26 15.32
N LEU A 62 6.68 -8.92 16.38
CA LEU A 62 7.67 -9.80 17.00
C LEU A 62 7.07 -10.87 17.90
N GLU A 63 5.78 -10.76 18.25
CA GLU A 63 5.09 -11.64 19.20
C GLU A 63 5.78 -11.69 20.58
N ARG A 64 6.42 -10.58 20.98
CA ARG A 64 7.11 -10.46 22.27
C ARG A 64 7.00 -9.05 22.85
N SER A 65 6.86 -8.97 24.18
CA SER A 65 6.74 -7.72 24.93
C SER A 65 8.09 -7.03 25.17
N HIS A 66 9.17 -7.80 25.30
CA HIS A 66 10.51 -7.30 25.61
C HIS A 66 11.43 -7.39 24.39
N PHE A 67 11.91 -6.25 23.92
CA PHE A 67 12.97 -6.16 22.91
C PHE A 67 13.76 -4.86 23.08
N ASN A 68 15.02 -4.84 22.62
CA ASN A 68 15.83 -3.64 22.66
C ASN A 68 15.32 -2.62 21.64
N HIS A 69 14.79 -1.49 22.12
CA HIS A 69 14.25 -0.41 21.28
C HIS A 69 15.29 0.27 20.38
N ILE A 70 16.58 0.11 20.68
CA ILE A 70 17.70 0.64 19.88
C ILE A 70 17.98 -0.26 18.66
N MET A 71 17.61 -1.54 18.71
CA MET A 71 17.95 -2.50 17.67
C MET A 71 17.06 -2.33 16.42
N THR A 72 17.69 -2.28 15.25
CA THR A 72 16.98 -2.31 13.96
C THR A 72 16.37 -3.69 13.72
N VAL A 73 15.04 -3.78 13.77
CA VAL A 73 14.30 -5.03 13.51
C VAL A 73 14.18 -5.28 12.01
N THR A 74 14.91 -6.27 11.52
CA THR A 74 14.81 -6.80 10.15
C THR A 74 13.80 -7.95 10.05
N SER A 75 13.45 -8.36 8.83
CA SER A 75 12.53 -9.47 8.57
C SER A 75 12.99 -10.81 9.14
N SER A 76 14.30 -11.05 9.29
CA SER A 76 14.85 -12.28 9.86
C SER A 76 14.54 -12.45 11.35
N HIS A 77 14.33 -11.34 12.06
CA HIS A 77 13.95 -11.36 13.48
C HIS A 77 12.47 -11.68 13.70
N LEU A 78 11.65 -11.65 12.64
CA LEU A 78 10.21 -11.90 12.75
C LEU A 78 9.93 -13.40 12.81
N PRO A 79 8.93 -13.85 13.60
CA PRO A 79 8.37 -15.19 13.51
C PRO A 79 7.97 -15.53 12.07
N ILE A 80 7.99 -16.81 11.70
CA ILE A 80 7.76 -17.25 10.32
C ILE A 80 6.43 -16.74 9.74
N VAL A 81 5.36 -16.77 10.54
CA VAL A 81 4.02 -16.29 10.14
C VAL A 81 4.04 -14.78 9.88
N THR A 82 4.58 -13.99 10.81
CA THR A 82 4.71 -12.53 10.62
C THR A 82 5.59 -12.21 9.41
N ARG A 83 6.65 -12.99 9.18
CA ARG A 83 7.53 -12.81 8.01
C ARG A 83 6.79 -13.06 6.70
N ILE A 84 5.96 -14.10 6.63
CA ILE A 84 5.10 -14.37 5.47
C ILE A 84 4.10 -13.21 5.26
N LEU A 85 3.43 -12.76 6.32
CA LEU A 85 2.53 -11.60 6.24
C LEU A 85 3.24 -10.35 5.75
N LEU A 86 4.46 -10.08 6.24
CA LEU A 86 5.27 -8.96 5.78
C LEU A 86 5.62 -9.09 4.28
N LEU A 87 5.91 -10.30 3.81
CA LEU A 87 6.16 -10.54 2.39
C LEU A 87 4.90 -10.27 1.56
N ILE A 88 3.73 -10.72 2.00
CA ILE A 88 2.45 -10.42 1.32
C ILE A 88 2.20 -8.91 1.29
N VAL A 89 2.36 -8.23 2.43
CA VAL A 89 2.19 -6.78 2.53
C VAL A 89 3.11 -6.09 1.54
N THR A 90 4.39 -6.45 1.50
CA THR A 90 5.38 -5.69 0.73
C THR A 90 5.58 -6.11 -0.72
N ASN A 91 4.95 -7.22 -1.16
CA ASN A 91 4.93 -7.63 -2.56
C ASN A 91 3.58 -7.36 -3.23
N THR A 92 2.49 -7.32 -2.46
CA THR A 92 1.14 -7.25 -3.02
C THR A 92 0.39 -6.00 -2.59
N LEU A 93 0.29 -5.73 -1.28
CA LEU A 93 -0.56 -4.64 -0.77
C LEU A 93 0.12 -3.27 -0.91
N LEU A 94 1.42 -3.21 -0.62
CA LEU A 94 2.29 -2.04 -0.68
C LEU A 94 3.60 -2.45 -1.36
N PRO A 95 3.56 -2.78 -2.66
CA PRO A 95 4.71 -3.25 -3.41
C PRO A 95 5.83 -2.21 -3.36
N ARG A 96 7.03 -2.65 -2.97
CA ARG A 96 8.23 -1.82 -2.92
C ARG A 96 9.27 -2.31 -3.93
N GLU A 97 10.07 -1.38 -4.43
CA GLU A 97 11.33 -1.70 -5.10
C GLU A 97 12.46 -1.90 -4.09
N GLY A 98 13.37 -2.82 -4.40
CA GLY A 98 14.58 -3.04 -3.62
C GLY A 98 14.43 -4.06 -2.49
N SER A 99 15.10 -3.81 -1.36
CA SER A 99 15.25 -4.80 -0.30
C SER A 99 13.96 -5.02 0.50
N HIS A 100 13.62 -6.29 0.71
CA HIS A 100 12.56 -6.70 1.63
C HIS A 100 13.06 -6.94 3.07
N THR A 101 14.36 -6.76 3.33
CA THR A 101 15.00 -7.07 4.61
C THR A 101 14.60 -6.10 5.71
N LEU A 102 14.52 -4.80 5.39
CA LEU A 102 14.14 -3.77 6.35
C LEU A 102 12.71 -3.28 6.07
N PRO A 103 11.71 -3.72 6.84
CA PRO A 103 10.35 -3.23 6.66
C PRO A 103 10.20 -1.76 7.07
N SER A 104 9.44 -1.01 6.29
CA SER A 104 9.08 0.37 6.61
C SER A 104 8.18 0.42 7.85
N GLU A 105 8.01 1.60 8.45
CA GLU A 105 7.05 1.77 9.54
C GLU A 105 5.62 1.47 9.07
N CYS A 106 5.26 1.89 7.86
CA CYS A 106 3.96 1.60 7.25
C CYS A 106 3.74 0.09 7.10
N ASP A 107 4.74 -0.66 6.61
CA ASP A 107 4.66 -2.12 6.43
C ASP A 107 4.38 -2.81 7.77
N ARG A 108 5.14 -2.44 8.82
CA ARG A 108 4.99 -3.02 10.16
C ARG A 108 3.61 -2.71 10.75
N LYS A 109 3.13 -1.47 10.61
CA LYS A 109 1.81 -1.08 11.12
C LYS A 109 0.68 -1.81 10.39
N LEU A 110 0.79 -2.01 9.08
CA LEU A 110 -0.18 -2.79 8.33
C LEU A 110 -0.15 -4.28 8.72
N VAL A 111 1.03 -4.88 8.91
CA VAL A 111 1.14 -6.26 9.45
C VAL A 111 0.51 -6.35 10.84
N ALA A 112 0.73 -5.37 11.70
CA ALA A 112 0.12 -5.33 13.03
C ALA A 112 -1.41 -5.24 12.98
N CYS A 113 -1.97 -4.45 12.05
CA CYS A 113 -3.42 -4.39 11.82
C CYS A 113 -3.97 -5.77 11.41
N ILE A 114 -3.32 -6.43 10.45
CA ILE A 114 -3.74 -7.76 9.98
C ILE A 114 -3.72 -8.77 11.13
N LYS A 115 -2.66 -8.77 11.95
CA LYS A 115 -2.55 -9.69 13.10
C LYS A 115 -3.61 -9.43 14.17
N ASN A 116 -4.00 -8.18 14.39
CA ASN A 116 -4.99 -7.81 15.40
C ASN A 116 -6.44 -7.83 14.87
N GLY A 117 -6.66 -8.12 13.59
CA GLY A 117 -8.00 -8.05 12.98
C GLY A 117 -8.54 -6.63 12.84
N THR A 118 -7.68 -5.61 12.86
CA THR A 118 -8.09 -4.22 12.64
C THR A 118 -8.50 -4.03 11.19
N LEU A 119 -9.72 -3.54 10.95
CA LEU A 119 -10.19 -3.20 9.61
C LEU A 119 -9.43 -1.98 9.07
N VAL A 120 -8.77 -2.16 7.93
CA VAL A 120 -8.00 -1.12 7.24
C VAL A 120 -8.67 -0.79 5.91
N ASN A 121 -8.79 0.50 5.61
CA ASN A 121 -9.24 0.97 4.30
C ASN A 121 -8.11 0.81 3.27
N LEU A 122 -7.92 -0.43 2.79
CA LEU A 122 -6.85 -0.78 1.84
C LEU A 122 -6.87 0.11 0.57
N PRO A 123 -8.03 0.41 -0.06
CA PRO A 123 -8.09 1.35 -1.18
C PRO A 123 -7.43 2.71 -0.90
N TYR A 124 -7.71 3.29 0.28
CA TYR A 124 -7.11 4.56 0.70
C TYR A 124 -5.60 4.45 0.89
N VAL A 125 -5.12 3.36 1.52
CA VAL A 125 -3.69 3.13 1.73
C VAL A 125 -2.96 2.95 0.40
N ILE A 126 -3.54 2.25 -0.57
CA ILE A 126 -2.97 2.05 -1.91
C ILE A 126 -2.74 3.40 -2.61
N ILE A 127 -3.71 4.31 -2.59
CA ILE A 127 -3.59 5.63 -3.23
C ILE A 127 -2.50 6.46 -2.56
N ASN A 128 -2.48 6.53 -1.22
CA ASN A 128 -1.43 7.25 -0.52
C ASN A 128 -0.05 6.67 -0.83
N HIS A 129 0.08 5.34 -0.91
CA HIS A 129 1.33 4.71 -1.28
C HIS A 129 1.75 5.12 -2.71
N MET A 130 0.82 5.11 -3.66
CA MET A 130 1.05 5.53 -5.05
C MET A 130 1.53 6.98 -5.14
N LEU A 131 0.87 7.90 -4.44
CA LEU A 131 1.20 9.33 -4.43
C LEU A 131 2.50 9.64 -3.68
N SER A 132 2.86 8.83 -2.68
CA SER A 132 4.10 9.03 -1.91
C SER A 132 5.37 8.69 -2.70
N LYS A 133 5.27 7.88 -3.76
CA LYS A 133 6.40 7.40 -4.55
C LYS A 133 6.10 7.46 -6.06
N PRO A 134 5.92 8.67 -6.63
CA PRO A 134 5.47 8.82 -8.02
C PRO A 134 6.51 8.34 -9.05
N ASN A 135 7.80 8.27 -8.67
CA ASN A 135 8.87 7.79 -9.54
C ASN A 135 8.91 6.25 -9.65
N HIS A 136 8.10 5.55 -8.85
CA HIS A 136 7.93 4.12 -8.93
C HIS A 136 6.63 3.81 -9.70
N ILE A 137 6.55 2.62 -10.32
CA ILE A 137 5.35 2.13 -11.03
C ILE A 137 4.77 0.94 -10.24
N PRO A 138 4.26 1.16 -9.00
CA PRO A 138 3.60 0.11 -8.26
C PRO A 138 2.28 -0.28 -8.94
N TYR A 139 1.64 -1.35 -8.47
CA TYR A 139 0.24 -1.65 -8.80
C TYR A 139 -0.10 -1.80 -10.29
N HIS A 140 0.86 -2.19 -11.15
CA HIS A 140 0.65 -2.26 -12.60
C HIS A 140 -0.61 -3.04 -13.01
N MET A 141 -0.90 -4.19 -12.37
CA MET A 141 -2.11 -4.97 -12.62
C MET A 141 -3.38 -4.25 -12.19
N LEU A 142 -3.36 -3.58 -11.04
CA LEU A 142 -4.51 -2.85 -10.52
C LEU A 142 -4.82 -1.64 -11.41
N ILE A 143 -3.81 -0.86 -11.81
CA ILE A 143 -4.00 0.26 -12.73
C ILE A 143 -4.57 -0.21 -14.07
N SER A 144 -4.03 -1.30 -14.63
CA SER A 144 -4.61 -1.88 -15.86
C SER A 144 -6.08 -2.27 -15.70
N ARG A 145 -6.46 -2.87 -14.57
CA ARG A 145 -7.86 -3.19 -14.28
C ARG A 145 -8.74 -1.96 -14.11
N ILE A 146 -8.24 -0.92 -13.46
CA ILE A 146 -8.99 0.34 -13.27
C ILE A 146 -9.21 1.03 -14.62
N LEU A 147 -8.19 1.10 -15.47
CA LEU A 147 -8.33 1.70 -16.80
C LEU A 147 -9.37 0.94 -17.63
N ALA A 148 -9.33 -0.40 -17.61
CA ALA A 148 -10.36 -1.21 -18.26
C ALA A 148 -11.76 -0.99 -17.65
N PHE A 149 -11.87 -0.89 -16.32
CA PHE A 149 -13.14 -0.58 -15.63
C PHE A 149 -13.70 0.79 -16.03
N LEU A 150 -12.83 1.76 -16.34
CA LEU A 150 -13.20 3.10 -16.80
C LEU A 150 -13.42 3.16 -18.33
N ASN A 151 -13.33 2.04 -19.06
CA ASN A 151 -13.37 1.97 -20.52
C ASN A 151 -12.29 2.85 -21.19
N ILE A 152 -11.11 2.92 -20.56
CA ILE A 152 -9.90 3.54 -21.10
C ILE A 152 -9.00 2.41 -21.58
N ASP A 153 -9.37 1.82 -22.70
CA ASP A 153 -8.62 0.78 -23.39
C ASP A 153 -8.25 1.20 -24.82
N ILE A 154 -7.51 0.33 -25.50
CA ILE A 154 -7.25 0.42 -26.95
C ILE A 154 -8.09 -0.67 -27.60
#